data_AF-A0A7C3BUM1-F1
#
_entry.id   AF-A0A7C3BUM1-F1
#
_cell.length_a   1.000
_cell.length_b   1.000
_cell.length_c   1.000
_cell.angle_alpha   90.00
_cell.angle_beta   90.00
_cell.angle_gamma   90.00
#
_symmetry.space_group_name_H-M   'P 1'
#
loop_
_entity.id
_entity.type
_entity.pdbx_description
1 polymer ?
#
loop_
_entity_poly.entity_id
_entity_poly.type
_entity_poly.pdbx_seq_one_letter_code
_entity_poly.pdbx_strand_id
1 'polypeptide(L)'
;MNIEIFKITWQEFFWHVKNERNVGLRGDLNIHGRIKVLEAARNRFYSHPHFEDINVEARKELAGFVVGKGEIRWTQFGSTQSAGRFKQAINQNNHYISLALDQIPLEGSLNRKQYQGFIDTLQKAFESGGVNIATATRLLAMKRPDYFVCRNGKNKNELRKAFGIPKNIHFDNYWDLIVAQIIGSVYWRAEKPTDPVELAVWNGRVAFLDSLFYPKVYHT
;
A
#
# COMPACT_ATOMS: atom_id res chain seq x y z
N MET A 1 20.55 4.59 -5.32
CA MET A 1 20.76 4.49 -3.87
C MET A 1 20.77 3.02 -3.53
N ASN A 2 21.90 2.47 -3.05
CA ASN A 2 21.98 1.04 -2.69
C ASN A 2 21.61 0.91 -1.20
N ILE A 3 20.30 0.84 -0.90
CA ILE A 3 19.84 0.57 0.47
C ILE A 3 19.76 -0.94 0.64
N GLU A 4 20.49 -1.49 1.62
CA GLU A 4 20.27 -2.86 2.09
C GLU A 4 19.01 -2.92 2.96
N ILE A 5 17.84 -2.78 2.34
CA ILE A 5 16.55 -2.51 3.01
C ILE A 5 16.21 -3.53 4.11
N PHE A 6 16.70 -4.77 3.99
CA PHE A 6 16.46 -5.81 4.98
C PHE A 6 17.29 -5.68 6.25
N LYS A 7 18.40 -4.93 6.20
CA LYS A 7 19.37 -4.81 7.32
C LYS A 7 19.30 -3.47 8.04
N ILE A 8 18.70 -2.45 7.44
CA ILE A 8 18.62 -1.13 8.08
C ILE A 8 17.80 -1.20 9.38
N THR A 9 18.27 -0.44 10.36
CA THR A 9 17.59 -0.22 11.64
C THR A 9 16.29 0.56 11.46
N TRP A 10 15.46 0.60 12.50
CA TRP A 10 14.28 1.45 12.53
C TRP A 10 14.63 2.93 12.35
N GLN A 11 15.70 3.40 13.01
CA GLN A 11 16.13 4.79 12.97
C GLN A 11 16.56 5.19 11.55
N GLU A 12 17.30 4.34 10.85
CA GLU A 12 17.69 4.56 9.45
C GLU A 12 16.46 4.54 8.52
N PHE A 13 15.56 3.57 8.70
CA PHE A 13 14.31 3.50 7.93
C PHE A 13 13.49 4.78 8.10
N PHE A 14 13.23 5.18 9.35
CA PHE A 14 12.45 6.38 9.65
C PHE A 14 13.15 7.64 9.14
N TRP A 15 14.48 7.73 9.24
CA TRP A 15 15.24 8.84 8.67
C TRP A 15 15.01 8.97 7.16
N HIS A 16 15.03 7.85 6.43
CA HIS A 16 14.74 7.86 4.99
C HIS A 16 13.31 8.31 4.67
N VAL A 17 12.32 7.84 5.43
CA VAL A 17 10.92 8.26 5.28
C VAL A 17 10.75 9.75 5.57
N LYS A 18 11.29 10.23 6.69
CA LYS A 18 11.20 11.63 7.14
C LYS A 18 11.83 12.60 6.15
N ASN A 19 12.91 12.17 5.48
CA ASN A 19 13.63 12.97 4.50
C ASN A 19 13.22 12.67 3.05
N GLU A 20 12.01 12.15 2.82
CA GLU A 20 11.51 12.01 1.45
C GLU A 20 11.43 13.39 0.76
N ARG A 21 11.92 13.44 -0.48
CA ARG A 21 11.89 14.66 -1.32
C ARG A 21 11.35 14.26 -2.68
N ASN A 22 10.04 14.06 -2.73
CA ASN A 22 9.36 13.55 -3.92
C ASN A 22 8.24 14.51 -4.30
N VAL A 23 8.25 14.97 -5.55
CA VAL A 23 7.12 15.72 -6.12
C VAL A 23 6.18 14.72 -6.79
N GLY A 24 4.97 14.61 -6.25
CA GLY A 24 3.89 13.83 -6.84
C GLY A 24 3.32 14.52 -8.06
N LEU A 25 2.58 13.79 -8.90
CA LEU A 25 1.87 14.39 -10.06
C LEU A 25 0.82 15.43 -9.66
N ARG A 26 0.48 15.52 -8.37
CA ARG A 26 -0.64 16.31 -7.84
C ARG A 26 -0.27 17.03 -6.53
N GLY A 27 1.00 17.39 -6.39
CA GLY A 27 1.57 18.08 -5.22
C GLY A 27 2.65 17.27 -4.51
N ASP A 28 3.25 17.88 -3.49
CA ASP A 28 4.36 17.31 -2.73
C ASP A 28 3.96 16.03 -2.00
N LEU A 29 4.81 15.02 -2.12
CA LEU A 29 4.74 13.81 -1.30
C LEU A 29 5.58 14.06 -0.06
N ASN A 30 4.94 13.96 1.11
CA ASN A 30 5.61 14.13 2.39
C ASN A 30 4.99 13.20 3.44
N ILE A 31 5.76 13.00 4.50
CA ILE A 31 5.43 12.10 5.60
C ILE A 31 4.06 12.42 6.22
N HIS A 32 3.73 13.70 6.45
CA HIS A 32 2.46 14.08 7.06
C HIS A 32 1.26 13.80 6.15
N GLY A 33 1.39 14.06 4.84
CA GLY A 33 0.36 13.73 3.86
C GLY A 33 0.11 12.23 3.75
N ARG A 34 1.18 11.43 3.79
CA ARG A 34 1.09 9.96 3.82
C ARG A 34 0.45 9.44 5.09
N ILE A 35 0.83 9.97 6.27
CA ILE A 35 0.22 9.63 7.56
C ILE A 35 -1.29 9.90 7.50
N LYS A 36 -1.71 11.09 7.07
CA LYS A 36 -3.14 11.44 6.93
C LYS A 36 -3.92 10.44 6.06
N VAL A 37 -3.32 9.94 4.98
CA VAL A 37 -3.95 8.92 4.11
C VAL A 37 -4.13 7.60 4.84
N LEU A 38 -3.09 7.09 5.52
CA LEU A 38 -3.16 5.81 6.22
C LEU A 38 -4.10 5.86 7.44
N GLU A 39 -4.11 6.97 8.17
CA GLU A 39 -5.05 7.18 9.29
C GLU A 39 -6.50 7.23 8.81
N ALA A 40 -6.79 7.98 7.74
CA ALA A 40 -8.14 8.01 7.17
C ALA A 40 -8.56 6.65 6.59
N ALA A 41 -7.63 5.91 5.98
CA ALA A 41 -7.89 4.56 5.50
C ALA A 41 -8.24 3.61 6.66
N ARG A 42 -7.42 3.64 7.72
CA ARG A 42 -7.62 2.87 8.95
C ARG A 42 -9.01 3.16 9.53
N ASN A 43 -9.34 4.43 9.76
CA ASN A 43 -10.63 4.81 10.34
C ASN A 43 -11.81 4.26 9.55
N ARG A 44 -11.75 4.26 8.21
CA ARG A 44 -12.82 3.69 7.37
C ARG A 44 -13.01 2.21 7.59
N PHE A 45 -11.92 1.45 7.61
CA PHE A 45 -11.97 0.01 7.83
C PHE A 45 -12.34 -0.37 9.27
N TYR A 46 -12.10 0.49 10.26
CA TYR A 46 -12.57 0.27 11.63
C TYR A 46 -14.04 0.61 11.83
N SER A 47 -14.54 1.62 11.12
CA SER A 47 -15.93 2.08 11.24
C SER A 47 -16.93 1.27 10.42
N HIS A 48 -16.45 0.36 9.56
CA HIS A 48 -17.31 -0.45 8.69
C HIS A 48 -16.85 -1.91 8.73
N PRO A 49 -17.74 -2.88 9.04
CA PRO A 49 -17.39 -4.29 9.05
C PRO A 49 -16.86 -4.79 7.70
N HIS A 50 -17.52 -4.37 6.61
CA HIS A 50 -17.18 -4.78 5.25
C HIS A 50 -16.83 -3.59 4.35
N PHE A 51 -16.02 -3.84 3.33
CA PHE A 51 -15.66 -2.77 2.38
C PHE A 51 -16.87 -2.26 1.60
N GLU A 52 -17.85 -3.13 1.34
CA GLU A 52 -19.08 -2.76 0.64
C GLU A 52 -20.02 -1.85 1.42
N ASP A 53 -19.85 -1.77 2.74
CA ASP A 53 -20.60 -0.86 3.62
C ASP A 53 -20.05 0.58 3.55
N ILE A 54 -18.79 0.74 3.12
CA ILE A 54 -18.15 2.04 2.96
C ILE A 54 -18.80 2.77 1.78
N ASN A 55 -19.20 4.03 1.95
CA ASN A 55 -19.82 4.80 0.86
C ASN A 55 -18.92 4.89 -0.40
N VAL A 56 -19.56 5.11 -1.55
CA VAL A 56 -18.88 5.02 -2.85
C VAL A 56 -17.72 6.02 -2.99
N GLU A 57 -17.84 7.24 -2.48
CA GLU A 57 -16.75 8.24 -2.47
C GLU A 57 -15.53 7.73 -1.70
N ALA A 58 -15.75 7.20 -0.50
CA ALA A 58 -14.68 6.68 0.34
C ALA A 58 -14.03 5.41 -0.24
N ARG A 59 -14.80 4.54 -0.93
CA ARG A 59 -14.25 3.40 -1.67
C ARG A 59 -13.36 3.83 -2.83
N LYS A 60 -13.76 4.85 -3.59
CA LYS A 60 -12.95 5.41 -4.69
C LYS A 60 -11.61 5.95 -4.19
N GLU A 61 -11.63 6.60 -3.03
CA GLU A 61 -10.46 7.16 -2.36
C GLU A 61 -9.49 6.07 -1.86
N LEU A 62 -10.02 5.04 -1.18
CA LEU A 62 -9.24 3.86 -0.78
C LEU A 62 -8.63 3.17 -2.01
N ALA A 63 -9.40 3.02 -3.07
CA ALA A 63 -8.95 2.44 -4.34
C ALA A 63 -7.92 3.33 -5.08
N GLY A 64 -7.79 4.61 -4.73
CA GLY A 64 -6.72 5.48 -5.21
C GLY A 64 -6.88 6.00 -6.64
N PHE A 65 -8.10 6.05 -7.17
CA PHE A 65 -8.36 6.62 -8.51
C PHE A 65 -9.02 8.00 -8.49
N VAL A 66 -9.23 8.56 -7.30
CA VAL A 66 -9.61 9.97 -7.10
C VAL A 66 -8.56 10.65 -6.23
N VAL A 67 -8.44 11.96 -6.35
CA VAL A 67 -7.55 12.74 -5.47
C VAL A 67 -8.12 12.82 -4.05
N GLY A 68 -9.46 12.83 -3.95
CA GLY A 68 -10.22 13.17 -2.76
C GLY A 68 -10.73 14.61 -2.80
N LYS A 69 -11.68 14.92 -1.90
CA LYS A 69 -12.09 16.29 -1.59
C LYS A 69 -11.45 16.69 -0.25
N GLY A 70 -10.95 17.92 -0.12
CA GLY A 70 -10.33 18.41 1.13
C GLY A 70 -8.80 18.29 1.17
N GLU A 71 -8.24 18.09 2.37
CA GLU A 71 -6.78 18.10 2.59
C GLU A 71 -6.08 16.78 2.22
N ILE A 72 -6.80 15.66 2.30
CA ILE A 72 -6.21 14.33 2.09
C ILE A 72 -5.99 14.10 0.60
N ARG A 73 -4.74 13.80 0.22
CA ARG A 73 -4.35 13.47 -1.15
C ARG A 73 -4.21 11.96 -1.28
N TRP A 74 -5.27 11.26 -1.68
CA TRP A 74 -5.28 9.78 -1.73
C TRP A 74 -4.26 9.17 -2.71
N THR A 75 -3.74 9.97 -3.63
CA THR A 75 -2.70 9.60 -4.59
C THR A 75 -1.29 9.54 -3.98
N GLN A 76 -1.12 9.82 -2.68
CA GLN A 76 0.17 9.74 -1.97
C GLN A 76 0.79 8.33 -2.00
N PHE A 77 -0.01 7.27 -2.11
CA PHE A 77 0.45 5.88 -2.29
C PHE A 77 0.06 5.31 -3.65
N GLY A 78 0.50 5.97 -4.71
CA GLY A 78 0.20 5.59 -6.09
C GLY A 78 -1.25 5.92 -6.51
N SER A 79 -1.44 5.95 -7.84
CA SER A 79 -2.73 6.21 -8.48
C SER A 79 -3.15 5.01 -9.33
N THR A 80 -4.43 4.65 -9.28
CA THR A 80 -5.04 3.60 -10.10
C THR A 80 -5.97 4.17 -11.18
N GLN A 81 -5.81 5.46 -11.52
CA GLN A 81 -6.69 6.18 -12.47
C GLN A 81 -6.81 5.54 -13.85
N SER A 82 -5.76 4.88 -14.34
CA SER A 82 -5.77 4.20 -15.64
C SER A 82 -6.41 2.80 -15.61
N ALA A 83 -6.75 2.27 -14.44
CA ALA A 83 -7.28 0.91 -14.30
C ALA A 83 -8.81 0.87 -14.54
N GLY A 84 -9.24 1.03 -15.79
CA GLY A 84 -10.65 1.17 -16.20
C GLY A 84 -11.62 0.17 -15.54
N ARG A 85 -11.37 -1.14 -15.72
CA ARG A 85 -12.22 -2.21 -15.17
C ARG A 85 -12.19 -2.26 -13.64
N PHE A 86 -11.04 -2.02 -13.02
CA PHE A 86 -10.92 -1.91 -11.57
C PHE A 86 -11.79 -0.78 -11.01
N LYS A 87 -11.75 0.41 -11.62
CA LYS A 87 -12.61 1.53 -11.22
C LYS A 87 -14.09 1.19 -11.36
N GLN A 88 -14.47 0.53 -12.45
CA GLN A 88 -15.84 0.10 -12.69
C GLN A 88 -16.33 -0.84 -11.58
N ALA A 89 -15.56 -1.88 -11.23
CA ALA A 89 -15.93 -2.82 -10.17
C ALA A 89 -16.06 -2.14 -8.79
N ILE A 90 -15.19 -1.16 -8.47
CA ILE A 90 -15.30 -0.36 -7.24
C ILE A 90 -16.57 0.51 -7.25
N ASN A 91 -16.90 1.15 -8.38
CA ASN A 91 -18.09 1.98 -8.52
C ASN A 91 -19.38 1.15 -8.41
N GLN A 92 -19.37 -0.08 -8.93
CA GLN A 92 -20.48 -1.02 -8.88
C GLN A 92 -20.62 -1.74 -7.52
N ASN A 93 -19.73 -1.45 -6.57
CA ASN A 93 -19.70 -2.13 -5.27
C ASN A 93 -19.61 -3.66 -5.40
N ASN A 94 -18.71 -4.16 -6.25
CA ASN A 94 -18.62 -5.60 -6.48
C ASN A 94 -18.33 -6.35 -5.16
N HIS A 95 -19.28 -7.19 -4.73
CA HIS A 95 -19.25 -7.91 -3.45
C HIS A 95 -17.99 -8.76 -3.25
N TYR A 96 -17.43 -9.35 -4.32
CA TYR A 96 -16.20 -10.14 -4.23
C TYR A 96 -14.97 -9.30 -3.83
N ILE A 97 -14.95 -7.99 -4.10
CA ILE A 97 -13.89 -7.12 -3.59
C ILE A 97 -13.99 -6.99 -2.06
N SER A 98 -15.22 -6.91 -1.53
CA SER A 98 -15.46 -6.85 -0.10
C SER A 98 -15.06 -8.15 0.60
N LEU A 99 -15.58 -9.28 0.11
CA LEU A 99 -15.22 -10.60 0.63
C LEU A 99 -13.71 -10.88 0.56
N ALA A 100 -13.04 -10.41 -0.50
CA ALA A 100 -11.59 -10.53 -0.60
C ALA A 100 -10.90 -9.77 0.54
N LEU A 101 -11.29 -8.52 0.76
CA LEU A 101 -10.72 -7.70 1.84
C LEU A 101 -11.00 -8.29 3.23
N ASP A 102 -12.10 -9.02 3.42
CA ASP A 102 -12.42 -9.68 4.69
C ASP A 102 -11.47 -10.84 5.02
N GLN A 103 -10.77 -11.39 4.03
CA GLN A 103 -9.69 -12.37 4.25
C GLN A 103 -8.47 -11.76 4.97
N ILE A 104 -8.37 -10.43 4.99
CA ILE A 104 -7.25 -9.69 5.56
C ILE A 104 -7.69 -9.10 6.91
N PRO A 105 -7.16 -9.57 8.06
CA PRO A 105 -7.49 -9.00 9.35
C PRO A 105 -6.94 -7.57 9.49
N LEU A 106 -7.63 -6.72 10.27
CA LEU A 106 -7.20 -5.34 10.53
C LEU A 106 -5.97 -5.24 11.42
N GLU A 107 -5.78 -6.22 12.31
CA GLU A 107 -4.67 -6.28 13.25
C GLU A 107 -4.16 -7.71 13.40
N GLY A 108 -3.12 -7.88 14.21
CA GLY A 108 -2.52 -9.17 14.48
C GLY A 108 -1.73 -9.75 13.31
N SER A 109 -1.37 -11.02 13.45
CA SER A 109 -0.58 -11.73 12.45
C SER A 109 -1.35 -11.89 11.14
N LEU A 110 -0.67 -11.66 10.03
CA LEU A 110 -1.16 -11.97 8.69
C LEU A 110 -0.25 -13.03 8.06
N ASN A 111 -0.83 -14.05 7.45
CA ASN A 111 -0.09 -15.16 6.83
C ASN A 111 -0.40 -15.35 5.34
N ARG A 112 0.37 -16.23 4.70
CA ARG A 112 0.26 -16.53 3.26
C ARG A 112 -1.12 -17.06 2.87
N LYS A 113 -1.79 -17.81 3.74
CA LYS A 113 -3.12 -18.38 3.47
C LYS A 113 -4.18 -17.27 3.37
N GLN A 114 -4.13 -16.29 4.26
CA GLN A 114 -5.03 -15.13 4.24
C GLN A 114 -4.81 -14.28 2.97
N TYR A 115 -3.54 -14.04 2.61
CA TYR A 115 -3.21 -13.39 1.34
C TYR A 115 -3.73 -14.16 0.12
N GLN A 116 -3.53 -15.49 0.09
CA GLN A 116 -4.03 -16.33 -1.00
C GLN A 116 -5.57 -16.27 -1.09
N GLY A 117 -6.27 -16.37 0.04
CA GLY A 117 -7.71 -16.22 0.09
C GLY A 117 -8.20 -14.87 -0.44
N PHE A 118 -7.47 -13.78 -0.14
CA PHE A 118 -7.74 -12.47 -0.73
C PHE A 118 -7.60 -12.50 -2.26
N ILE A 119 -6.53 -13.09 -2.79
CA ILE A 119 -6.30 -13.16 -4.25
C ILE A 119 -7.37 -14.00 -4.94
N ASP A 120 -7.64 -15.21 -4.44
CA ASP A 120 -8.60 -16.14 -5.03
C ASP A 120 -10.00 -15.53 -5.06
N THR A 121 -10.36 -14.79 -4.01
CA THR A 121 -11.67 -14.11 -3.92
C THR A 121 -11.69 -12.86 -4.80
N LEU A 122 -10.62 -12.06 -4.82
CA LEU A 122 -10.54 -10.85 -5.63
C LEU A 122 -10.67 -11.16 -7.12
N GLN A 123 -10.07 -12.26 -7.58
CA GLN A 123 -10.13 -12.66 -8.99
C GLN A 123 -11.55 -12.94 -9.49
N LYS A 124 -12.47 -13.35 -8.60
CA LYS A 124 -13.90 -13.53 -8.94
C LYS A 124 -14.59 -12.21 -9.30
N ALA A 125 -14.11 -11.08 -8.82
CA ALA A 125 -14.59 -9.76 -9.25
C ALA A 125 -14.15 -9.40 -10.69
N PHE A 126 -13.20 -10.15 -11.27
CA PHE A 126 -12.49 -9.80 -12.50
C PHE A 126 -12.26 -11.01 -13.40
N GLU A 127 -13.25 -11.90 -13.55
CA GLU A 127 -13.15 -13.10 -14.40
C GLU A 127 -12.78 -12.76 -15.86
N SER A 128 -13.29 -11.64 -16.38
CA SER A 128 -12.94 -11.14 -17.72
C SER A 128 -11.57 -10.44 -17.78
N GLY A 129 -10.82 -10.42 -16.68
CA GLY A 129 -9.57 -9.68 -16.49
C GLY A 129 -9.78 -8.21 -16.16
N GLY A 130 -8.71 -7.52 -15.70
CA GLY A 130 -8.75 -6.09 -15.38
C GLY A 130 -8.23 -5.72 -13.99
N VAL A 131 -7.91 -6.72 -13.17
CA VAL A 131 -7.15 -6.58 -11.93
C VAL A 131 -5.70 -6.99 -12.16
N ASN A 132 -4.78 -6.30 -11.50
CA ASN A 132 -3.37 -6.67 -11.49
C ASN A 132 -2.77 -6.43 -10.10
N ILE A 133 -1.49 -6.79 -9.93
CA ILE A 133 -0.82 -6.66 -8.63
C ILE A 133 -0.78 -5.21 -8.12
N ALA A 134 -0.75 -4.20 -8.99
CA ALA A 134 -0.75 -2.79 -8.56
C ALA A 134 -2.10 -2.39 -7.94
N THR A 135 -3.22 -2.79 -8.55
CA THR A 135 -4.56 -2.50 -7.98
C THR A 135 -4.85 -3.32 -6.74
N ALA A 136 -4.43 -4.58 -6.70
CA ALA A 136 -4.57 -5.44 -5.51
C ALA A 136 -3.77 -4.89 -4.33
N THR A 137 -2.48 -4.60 -4.54
CA THR A 137 -1.61 -4.07 -3.47
C THR A 137 -2.01 -2.68 -3.02
N ARG A 138 -2.70 -1.89 -3.86
CA ARG A 138 -3.33 -0.64 -3.42
C ARG A 138 -4.38 -0.87 -2.34
N LEU A 139 -5.34 -1.78 -2.56
CA LEU A 139 -6.36 -2.09 -1.57
C LEU A 139 -5.74 -2.68 -0.29
N LEU A 140 -4.81 -3.61 -0.46
CA LEU A 140 -4.11 -4.26 0.65
C LEU A 140 -3.31 -3.27 1.51
N ALA A 141 -2.58 -2.33 0.89
CA ALA A 141 -1.81 -1.33 1.63
C ALA A 141 -2.71 -0.32 2.36
N MET A 142 -3.93 -0.05 1.88
CA MET A 142 -4.86 0.79 2.64
C MET A 142 -5.45 0.05 3.85
N LYS A 143 -5.60 -1.28 3.78
CA LYS A 143 -6.14 -2.09 4.88
C LYS A 143 -5.07 -2.52 5.90
N ARG A 144 -3.89 -2.91 5.41
CA ARG A 144 -2.74 -3.43 6.18
C ARG A 144 -1.41 -2.83 5.70
N PRO A 145 -1.19 -1.52 5.95
CA PRO A 145 0.01 -0.81 5.50
C PRO A 145 1.30 -1.28 6.19
N ASP A 146 1.20 -2.09 7.24
CA ASP A 146 2.30 -2.75 7.94
C ASP A 146 2.78 -4.05 7.25
N TYR A 147 2.05 -4.57 6.26
CA TYR A 147 2.45 -5.76 5.48
C TYR A 147 2.59 -5.48 3.99
N PHE A 148 1.89 -4.47 3.47
CA PHE A 148 1.75 -4.29 2.03
C PHE A 148 2.23 -2.93 1.55
N VAL A 149 2.92 -2.96 0.41
CA VAL A 149 3.38 -1.77 -0.31
C VAL A 149 2.59 -1.61 -1.60
N CYS A 150 2.09 -0.41 -1.86
CA CYS A 150 1.47 -0.07 -3.14
C CYS A 150 2.51 -0.16 -4.26
N ARG A 151 2.48 -1.22 -5.07
CA ARG A 151 3.36 -1.30 -6.24
C ARG A 151 2.83 -0.40 -7.35
N ASN A 152 3.64 0.52 -7.85
CA ASN A 152 3.23 1.42 -8.92
C ASN A 152 4.33 1.58 -9.98
N GLY A 153 3.98 2.26 -11.08
CA GLY A 153 4.90 2.43 -12.22
C GLY A 153 6.20 3.17 -11.87
N LYS A 154 6.19 3.99 -10.81
CA LYS A 154 7.32 4.83 -10.40
C LYS A 154 8.26 4.10 -9.44
N ASN A 155 7.72 3.32 -8.50
CA ASN A 155 8.54 2.62 -7.50
C ASN A 155 9.02 1.22 -7.95
N LYS A 156 8.36 0.59 -8.94
CA LYS A 156 8.61 -0.82 -9.29
C LYS A 156 10.06 -1.15 -9.62
N ASN A 157 10.81 -0.23 -10.22
CA ASN A 157 12.19 -0.49 -10.66
C ASN A 157 13.17 -0.50 -9.49
N GLU A 158 13.05 0.47 -8.58
CA GLU A 158 13.93 0.56 -7.40
C GLU A 158 13.57 -0.51 -6.38
N LEU A 159 12.27 -0.78 -6.17
CA LEU A 159 11.82 -1.91 -5.36
C LEU A 159 12.37 -3.24 -5.91
N ARG A 160 12.33 -3.41 -7.24
CA ARG A 160 12.90 -4.60 -7.89
C ARG A 160 14.39 -4.77 -7.58
N LYS A 161 15.17 -3.70 -7.72
CA LYS A 161 16.62 -3.73 -7.47
C LYS A 161 16.91 -4.03 -6.00
N ALA A 162 16.24 -3.34 -5.08
CA ALA A 162 16.47 -3.49 -3.64
C ALA A 162 16.10 -4.88 -3.11
N PHE A 163 15.10 -5.53 -3.70
CA PHE A 163 14.64 -6.85 -3.29
C PHE A 163 15.26 -8.01 -4.10
N GLY A 164 16.03 -7.71 -5.16
CA GLY A 164 16.58 -8.74 -6.04
C GLY A 164 15.52 -9.57 -6.79
N ILE A 165 14.34 -8.99 -7.05
CA ILE A 165 13.18 -9.72 -7.61
C ILE A 165 13.09 -9.61 -9.14
N PRO A 166 12.37 -10.53 -9.81
CA PRO A 166 12.17 -10.46 -11.26
C PRO A 166 11.42 -9.20 -11.72
N LYS A 167 11.52 -8.88 -13.01
CA LYS A 167 10.81 -7.74 -13.64
C LYS A 167 9.29 -7.87 -13.50
N ASN A 168 8.79 -9.09 -13.65
CA ASN A 168 7.37 -9.41 -13.56
C ASN A 168 7.08 -10.01 -12.20
N ILE A 169 6.07 -9.45 -11.54
CA ILE A 169 5.53 -9.92 -10.27
C ILE A 169 4.06 -10.17 -10.52
N HIS A 170 3.61 -11.33 -10.08
CA HIS A 170 2.28 -11.85 -10.22
C HIS A 170 1.66 -12.01 -8.83
N PHE A 171 0.40 -12.40 -8.76
CA PHE A 171 -0.28 -12.55 -7.47
C PHE A 171 0.30 -13.70 -6.65
N ASP A 172 0.58 -14.83 -7.29
CA ASP A 172 1.09 -16.06 -6.69
C ASP A 172 2.49 -15.90 -6.06
N ASN A 173 3.34 -15.04 -6.62
CA ASN A 173 4.71 -14.86 -6.16
C ASN A 173 4.96 -13.57 -5.35
N TYR A 174 4.02 -12.62 -5.31
CA TYR A 174 4.21 -11.36 -4.58
C TYR A 174 4.48 -11.57 -3.09
N TRP A 175 3.76 -12.50 -2.45
CA TRP A 175 3.96 -12.78 -1.03
C TRP A 175 5.40 -13.20 -0.74
N ASP A 176 5.90 -14.21 -1.46
CA ASP A 176 7.21 -14.79 -1.22
C ASP A 176 8.34 -13.83 -1.64
N LEU A 177 8.13 -13.07 -2.72
CA LEU A 177 9.13 -12.14 -3.25
C LEU A 177 9.21 -10.81 -2.47
N ILE A 178 8.16 -10.38 -1.78
CA ILE A 178 8.12 -9.06 -1.12
C ILE A 178 7.77 -9.20 0.36
N VAL A 179 6.58 -9.71 0.67
CA VAL A 179 6.04 -9.68 2.05
C VAL A 179 6.89 -10.54 2.99
N ALA A 180 7.21 -11.77 2.60
CA ALA A 180 8.01 -12.68 3.41
C ALA A 180 9.42 -12.11 3.71
N GLN A 181 10.05 -11.46 2.72
CA GLN A 181 11.36 -10.83 2.91
C GLN A 181 11.29 -9.63 3.87
N ILE A 182 10.24 -8.82 3.78
CA ILE A 182 10.02 -7.66 4.65
C ILE A 182 9.79 -8.09 6.09
N ILE A 183 8.98 -9.11 6.34
CA ILE A 183 8.71 -9.60 7.71
C ILE A 183 10.01 -10.07 8.38
N GLY A 184 10.96 -10.60 7.61
CA GLY A 184 12.30 -10.98 8.08
C GLY A 184 13.27 -9.81 8.31
N SER A 185 12.94 -8.59 7.87
CA SER A 185 13.84 -7.43 7.96
C SER A 185 14.04 -6.93 9.40
N VAL A 186 15.12 -6.19 9.62
CA VAL A 186 15.44 -5.56 10.91
C VAL A 186 14.42 -4.49 11.28
N TYR A 187 14.17 -3.51 10.39
CA TYR A 187 13.24 -2.41 10.67
C TYR A 187 11.79 -2.88 10.90
N TRP A 188 11.34 -3.96 10.23
CA TRP A 188 9.98 -4.45 10.41
C TRP A 188 9.76 -5.08 11.78
N ARG A 189 10.79 -5.72 12.34
CA ARG A 189 10.80 -6.37 13.66
C ARG A 189 11.15 -5.43 14.81
N ALA A 190 11.40 -4.16 14.51
CA ALA A 190 11.73 -3.17 15.53
C ALA A 190 10.58 -2.98 16.52
N GLU A 191 10.95 -2.66 17.76
CA GLU A 191 9.99 -2.32 18.81
C GLU A 191 9.13 -1.12 18.40
N LYS A 192 7.91 -1.11 18.95
CA LYS A 192 6.95 -0.02 18.72
C LYS A 192 7.50 1.28 19.32
N PRO A 193 7.72 2.34 18.51
CA PRO A 193 8.21 3.61 19.02
C PRO A 193 7.12 4.37 19.79
N THR A 194 7.55 5.32 20.63
CA THR A 194 6.66 6.16 21.45
C THR A 194 6.41 7.55 20.84
N ASP A 195 7.32 8.05 19.99
CA ASP A 195 7.10 9.30 19.25
C ASP A 195 5.87 9.16 18.34
N PRO A 196 4.90 10.10 18.36
CA PRO A 196 3.67 9.96 17.60
C PRO A 196 3.87 9.83 16.08
N VAL A 197 4.85 10.54 15.51
CA VAL A 197 5.11 10.51 14.07
C VAL A 197 5.80 9.20 13.70
N GLU A 198 6.79 8.77 14.48
CA GLU A 198 7.41 7.45 14.31
C GLU A 198 6.38 6.33 14.44
N LEU A 199 5.47 6.41 15.42
CA LEU A 199 4.42 5.43 15.63
C LEU A 199 3.47 5.35 14.43
N ALA A 200 3.07 6.50 13.86
CA ALA A 200 2.25 6.52 12.66
C ALA A 200 2.97 5.88 11.46
N VAL A 201 4.27 6.14 11.29
CA VAL A 201 5.09 5.46 10.28
C VAL A 201 5.23 3.96 10.59
N TRP A 202 5.41 3.57 11.84
CA TRP A 202 5.58 2.18 12.26
C TRP A 202 4.33 1.34 11.97
N ASN A 203 3.16 1.92 12.23
CA ASN A 203 1.86 1.32 11.90
C ASN A 203 1.65 1.16 10.39
N GLY A 204 2.38 1.91 9.57
CA GLY A 204 2.31 1.86 8.10
C GLY A 204 3.62 1.50 7.41
N ARG A 205 4.56 0.88 8.13
CA ARG A 205 5.98 0.82 7.76
C ARG A 205 6.25 0.20 6.39
N VAL A 206 5.38 -0.67 5.90
CA VAL A 206 5.57 -1.29 4.58
C VAL A 206 5.01 -0.42 3.46
N ALA A 207 3.87 0.24 3.67
CA ALA A 207 3.36 1.23 2.72
C ALA A 207 4.36 2.37 2.50
N PHE A 208 5.10 2.76 3.54
CA PHE A 208 6.14 3.79 3.46
C PHE A 208 7.37 3.40 2.63
N LEU A 209 7.56 2.13 2.26
CA LEU A 209 8.56 1.76 1.24
C LEU A 209 8.31 2.48 -0.08
N ASP A 210 7.07 2.89 -0.38
CA ASP A 210 6.79 3.77 -1.51
C ASP A 210 7.61 5.06 -1.44
N SER A 211 7.77 5.69 -0.27
CA SER A 211 8.59 6.92 -0.13
C SER A 211 10.07 6.71 -0.44
N LEU A 212 10.61 5.55 -0.08
CA LEU A 212 12.02 5.18 -0.28
C LEU A 212 12.34 4.87 -1.75
N PHE A 213 11.40 4.23 -2.45
CA PHE A 213 11.60 3.73 -3.82
C PHE A 213 10.93 4.59 -4.90
N TYR A 214 10.23 5.65 -4.50
CA TYR A 214 9.74 6.63 -5.45
C TYR A 214 10.91 7.49 -5.99
N PRO A 215 10.96 7.81 -7.29
CA PRO A 215 12.05 8.59 -7.87
C PRO A 215 12.15 9.96 -7.22
N LYS A 216 13.35 10.29 -6.70
CA LYS A 216 13.68 11.64 -6.26
C LYS A 216 13.80 12.54 -7.48
N VAL A 217 13.05 13.63 -7.52
CA VAL A 217 13.28 14.69 -8.50
C VAL A 217 14.36 15.57 -7.92
N TYR A 218 15.57 15.49 -8.49
CA TYR A 218 16.60 16.47 -8.20
C TYR A 218 16.28 17.71 -9.03
N HIS A 219 15.93 18.81 -8.36
CA HIS A 219 16.05 20.12 -8.98
C HIS A 219 17.56 20.40 -9.10
N THR A 220 18.07 20.36 -10.34
CA THR A 220 19.37 20.92 -10.71
C THR A 220 19.36 22.42 -10.57
#